data_AF-A0A848ARD6-F1
#
_entry.id   AF-A0A848ARD6-F1
#
_cell.length_a   1.000
_cell.length_b   1.000
_cell.length_c   1.000
_cell.angle_alpha   90.00
_cell.angle_beta   90.00
_cell.angle_gamma   90.00
#
_symmetry.space_group_name_H-M   'P 1'
#
loop_
_entity.id
_entity.type
_entity.pdbx_description
1 polymer ?
#
loop_
_entity_poly.entity_id
_entity_poly.type
_entity_poly.pdbx_seq_one_letter_code
_entity_poly.pdbx_strand_id
1 'polypeptide(L)'
;MMEFTSDGIVRWGFGFYNPNHAAALITLLFPLLWPLFNRPGRRPKVVAGIAAAGLIAALALTGSRTGMAVLVMEMVFFCCFYGRRFLKYGLAALAVLVAAFALSGMLGRFGIDRALTNRPVIWRGGAELFSLLPGGCGLGDSGRIVSEFLLPEGSGIVCRTLVNSHLTWLVEFGAVPGVLYVFAVLVALFRIPRRSEPFRPALWCAVVGTLVSATLASCFDWPLLFDFYSFGTLPLLNWLLSWLLLLGFCAAVVLLWLPKVSRRRLLTAAGTAVAVVAAIWITGWGMRGGSAPELFRADGVLMLRLPGKDPVLALYDREWTAGEVAEFIRRNLPGQGAEIPLDSWAEKVEPPPASLCRSVLLFGRAADWADRLEAYELQLAAPPENMPLPERTRKIYVGRYVHFEAETAAEVIWY
;
A
#
# COMPACT_ATOMS: atom_id res chain seq x y z
N MET A 1 7.43 19.67 0.04
CA MET A 1 7.42 18.39 -0.70
C MET A 1 8.68 17.62 -0.27
N MET A 2 8.54 16.39 0.22
CA MET A 2 9.70 15.59 0.63
C MET A 2 10.45 15.12 -0.63
N GLU A 3 11.74 15.43 -0.73
CA GLU A 3 12.56 14.97 -1.86
C GLU A 3 13.05 13.55 -1.62
N PHE A 4 12.89 12.69 -2.63
CA PHE A 4 13.43 11.33 -2.57
C PHE A 4 14.90 11.35 -2.98
N THR A 5 15.82 11.22 -2.03
CA THR A 5 17.26 11.21 -2.30
C THR A 5 17.85 9.80 -2.28
N SER A 6 18.96 9.59 -2.98
CA SER A 6 19.83 8.41 -2.88
C SER A 6 21.27 8.91 -2.88
N ASP A 7 22.02 8.63 -1.82
CA ASP A 7 23.42 9.06 -1.68
C ASP A 7 23.64 10.56 -1.97
N GLY A 8 22.72 11.41 -1.50
CA GLY A 8 22.74 12.85 -1.73
C GLY A 8 22.22 13.31 -3.10
N ILE A 9 21.86 12.39 -3.99
CA ILE A 9 21.32 12.71 -5.33
C ILE A 9 19.79 12.67 -5.30
N VAL A 10 19.17 13.76 -5.77
CA VAL A 10 17.71 13.85 -5.92
C VAL A 10 17.23 12.91 -7.02
N ARG A 11 16.22 12.11 -6.71
CA ARG A 11 15.56 11.21 -7.67
C ARG A 11 14.40 11.91 -8.33
N TRP A 12 14.28 11.72 -9.64
CA TRP A 12 13.36 12.50 -10.44
C TRP A 12 11.99 11.81 -10.52
N GLY A 13 10.97 12.50 -10.02
CA GLY A 13 9.57 12.06 -10.11
C GLY A 13 8.87 12.43 -11.42
N PHE A 14 9.45 13.33 -12.23
CA PHE A 14 8.85 13.80 -13.51
C PHE A 14 7.38 14.23 -13.37
N GLY A 15 7.06 14.95 -12.30
CA GLY A 15 5.69 15.37 -11.97
C GLY A 15 4.93 14.41 -11.05
N PHE A 16 5.37 13.15 -10.91
CA PHE A 16 4.91 12.29 -9.82
C PHE A 16 5.56 12.69 -8.49
N TYR A 17 4.82 12.50 -7.41
CA TYR A 17 5.33 12.55 -6.05
C TYR A 17 6.40 11.47 -5.83
N ASN A 18 6.13 10.24 -6.26
CA ASN A 18 7.02 9.10 -6.07
C ASN A 18 7.75 8.73 -7.38
N PRO A 19 9.10 8.73 -7.41
CA PRO A 19 9.85 8.33 -8.60
C PRO A 19 9.57 6.90 -9.09
N ASN A 20 9.05 6.02 -8.23
CA ASN A 20 8.65 4.67 -8.65
C ASN A 20 7.40 4.69 -9.55
N HIS A 21 6.50 5.66 -9.38
CA HIS A 21 5.33 5.82 -10.27
C HIS A 21 5.78 6.25 -11.67
N ALA A 22 6.74 7.19 -11.73
CA ALA A 22 7.37 7.60 -12.98
C ALA A 22 8.05 6.42 -13.70
N ALA A 23 8.81 5.62 -12.96
CA ALA A 23 9.45 4.43 -13.49
C ALA A 23 8.43 3.42 -14.05
N ALA A 24 7.32 3.19 -13.35
CA ALA A 24 6.26 2.30 -13.81
C ALA A 24 5.60 2.81 -15.10
N LEU A 25 5.35 4.11 -15.22
CA LEU A 25 4.83 4.71 -16.47
C LEU A 25 5.83 4.56 -17.61
N ILE A 26 7.13 4.79 -17.35
CA ILE A 26 8.18 4.62 -18.36
C ILE A 26 8.20 3.18 -18.88
N THR A 27 8.14 2.18 -17.98
CA THR A 27 8.09 0.76 -18.36
C THR A 27 6.77 0.38 -19.04
N LEU A 28 5.64 1.01 -18.70
CA LEU A 28 4.40 0.82 -19.44
C LEU A 28 4.52 1.31 -20.91
N LEU A 29 5.22 2.43 -21.13
CA LEU A 29 5.35 3.05 -22.45
C LEU A 29 6.45 2.40 -23.31
N PHE A 30 7.53 1.92 -22.71
CA PHE A 30 8.70 1.45 -23.45
C PHE A 30 8.41 0.32 -24.45
N PRO A 31 7.66 -0.75 -24.09
CA PRO A 31 7.32 -1.81 -25.04
C PRO A 31 6.52 -1.32 -26.25
N LEU A 32 5.74 -0.24 -26.09
CA LEU A 32 4.91 0.31 -27.16
C LEU A 32 5.73 0.91 -28.30
N LEU A 33 7.04 1.11 -28.12
CA LEU A 33 7.98 1.52 -29.17
C LEU A 33 8.39 0.36 -30.09
N TRP A 34 8.25 -0.90 -29.65
CA TRP A 34 8.73 -2.08 -30.39
C TRP A 34 8.15 -2.24 -31.80
N PRO A 35 6.85 -2.00 -32.05
CA PRO A 35 6.29 -2.11 -33.39
C PRO A 35 6.97 -1.17 -34.40
N LEU A 36 7.46 -0.01 -33.95
CA LEU A 36 8.18 0.94 -34.81
C LEU A 36 9.54 0.40 -35.27
N PHE A 37 10.24 -0.38 -34.44
CA PHE A 37 11.48 -1.05 -34.86
C PHE A 37 11.24 -2.11 -35.94
N ASN A 38 10.06 -2.72 -35.96
CA ASN A 38 9.66 -3.71 -36.95
C ASN A 38 9.07 -3.10 -38.23
N ARG A 39 8.76 -1.79 -38.26
CA ARG A 39 8.28 -1.12 -39.47
C ARG A 39 9.41 -0.98 -40.51
N PRO A 40 9.08 -1.09 -41.82
CA PRO A 40 10.04 -0.84 -42.88
C PRO A 40 10.47 0.64 -42.89
N GLY A 41 11.69 0.89 -43.36
CA GLY A 41 12.28 2.23 -43.44
C GLY A 41 13.15 2.62 -42.23
N ARG A 42 13.99 3.65 -42.43
CA ARG A 42 14.92 4.16 -41.42
C ARG A 42 14.25 5.10 -40.41
N ARG A 43 13.33 5.96 -40.87
CA ARG A 43 12.63 6.96 -40.06
C ARG A 43 11.96 6.38 -38.80
N PRO A 44 11.09 5.34 -38.86
CA PRO A 44 10.43 4.82 -37.67
C PRO A 44 11.40 4.23 -36.64
N LYS A 45 12.51 3.64 -37.10
CA LYS A 45 13.56 3.09 -36.23
C LYS A 45 14.36 4.19 -35.53
N VAL A 46 14.63 5.31 -36.22
CA VAL A 46 15.29 6.48 -35.61
C VAL A 46 14.39 7.11 -34.56
N VAL A 47 13.10 7.32 -34.87
CA VAL A 47 12.13 7.86 -33.90
C VAL A 47 12.03 6.95 -32.67
N ALA A 48 11.90 5.64 -32.88
CA ALA A 48 11.84 4.66 -31.79
C ALA A 48 13.14 4.63 -30.97
N GLY A 49 14.30 4.74 -31.63
CA GLY A 49 15.61 4.79 -30.97
C GLY A 49 15.78 6.03 -30.08
N ILE A 50 15.40 7.21 -30.59
CA ILE A 50 15.45 8.47 -29.82
C ILE A 50 14.48 8.41 -28.64
N ALA A 51 13.24 7.97 -28.86
CA ALA A 51 12.25 7.82 -27.80
C ALA A 51 12.71 6.80 -26.74
N ALA A 52 13.25 5.66 -27.15
CA ALA A 52 13.79 4.64 -26.24
C ALA A 52 14.95 5.18 -25.42
N ALA A 53 15.89 5.90 -26.03
CA ALA A 53 17.01 6.52 -25.31
C ALA A 53 16.52 7.56 -24.29
N GLY A 54 15.53 8.39 -24.64
CA GLY A 54 14.91 9.35 -23.73
C GLY A 54 14.23 8.68 -22.54
N LEU A 55 13.45 7.62 -22.78
CA LEU A 55 12.81 6.83 -21.72
C LEU A 55 13.84 6.15 -20.80
N ILE A 56 14.91 5.59 -21.37
CA ILE A 56 15.99 4.96 -20.58
C ILE A 56 16.72 5.99 -19.71
N ALA A 57 17.03 7.16 -20.27
CA ALA A 57 17.65 8.25 -19.52
C ALA A 57 16.74 8.72 -18.37
N ALA A 58 15.44 8.95 -18.66
CA ALA A 58 14.46 9.30 -17.64
C ALA A 58 14.36 8.22 -16.55
N LEU A 59 14.35 6.93 -16.94
CA LEU A 59 14.33 5.82 -15.98
C LEU A 59 15.55 5.86 -15.07
N ALA A 60 16.75 6.11 -15.61
CA ALA A 60 17.97 6.20 -14.81
C ALA A 60 17.90 7.33 -13.77
N LEU A 61 17.29 8.47 -14.11
CA LEU A 61 17.09 9.61 -13.20
C LEU A 61 16.07 9.34 -12.09
N THR A 62 15.12 8.42 -12.28
CA THR A 62 14.25 7.95 -11.18
C THR A 62 15.02 7.15 -10.12
N GLY A 63 16.17 6.59 -10.53
CA GLY A 63 16.96 5.60 -9.81
C GLY A 63 16.22 4.28 -9.56
N SER A 64 15.05 4.02 -10.16
CA SER A 64 14.21 2.88 -9.77
C SER A 64 14.84 1.53 -10.10
N ARG A 65 15.21 0.76 -9.05
CA ARG A 65 15.68 -0.64 -9.17
C ARG A 65 14.66 -1.52 -9.87
N THR A 66 13.40 -1.39 -9.45
CA THR A 66 12.27 -2.15 -10.02
C THR A 66 12.08 -1.82 -11.50
N GLY A 67 12.10 -0.53 -11.85
CA GLY A 67 11.94 -0.11 -13.24
C GLY A 67 13.07 -0.61 -14.13
N MET A 68 14.32 -0.61 -13.62
CA MET A 68 15.45 -1.21 -14.34
C MET A 68 15.27 -2.72 -14.56
N ALA A 69 14.92 -3.47 -13.51
CA ALA A 69 14.71 -4.91 -13.61
C ALA A 69 13.59 -5.25 -14.61
N VAL A 70 12.50 -4.47 -14.59
CA VAL A 70 11.42 -4.59 -15.56
C VAL A 70 11.89 -4.27 -16.97
N LEU A 71 12.63 -3.18 -17.18
CA LEU A 71 13.15 -2.85 -18.51
C LEU A 71 14.07 -3.94 -19.07
N VAL A 72 14.93 -4.55 -18.25
CA VAL A 72 15.77 -5.69 -18.66
C VAL A 72 14.90 -6.88 -19.07
N MET A 73 13.88 -7.20 -18.27
CA MET A 73 12.90 -8.25 -18.60
C MET A 73 12.19 -7.95 -19.93
N GLU A 74 11.77 -6.70 -20.16
CA GLU A 74 11.16 -6.26 -21.40
C GLU A 74 12.10 -6.44 -22.59
N MET A 75 13.38 -6.09 -22.46
CA MET A 75 14.39 -6.33 -23.51
C MET A 75 14.57 -7.82 -23.84
N VAL A 76 14.53 -8.69 -22.82
CA VAL A 76 14.56 -10.15 -23.02
C VAL A 76 13.33 -10.58 -23.81
N PHE A 77 12.13 -10.15 -23.41
CA PHE A 77 10.89 -10.44 -24.13
C PHE A 77 10.89 -9.92 -25.56
N PHE A 78 11.41 -8.73 -25.80
CA PHE A 78 11.58 -8.17 -27.15
C PHE A 78 12.39 -9.13 -28.04
N CYS A 79 13.52 -9.63 -27.53
CA CYS A 79 14.36 -10.58 -28.26
C CYS A 79 13.65 -11.93 -28.48
N CYS A 80 12.89 -12.40 -27.49
CA CYS A 80 12.10 -13.64 -27.60
C CYS A 80 10.98 -13.55 -28.64
N PHE A 81 10.27 -12.43 -28.72
CA PHE A 81 9.14 -12.26 -29.65
C PHE A 81 9.58 -11.88 -31.06
N TYR A 82 10.57 -11.00 -31.23
CA TYR A 82 10.96 -10.51 -32.55
C TYR A 82 12.18 -11.23 -33.15
N GLY A 83 12.88 -12.05 -32.36
CA GLY A 83 13.96 -12.93 -32.78
C GLY A 83 15.35 -12.28 -32.82
N ARG A 84 16.38 -13.11 -33.07
CA ARG A 84 17.81 -12.74 -32.98
C ARG A 84 18.20 -11.52 -33.81
N ARG A 85 17.52 -11.23 -34.93
CA ARG A 85 17.80 -10.05 -35.77
C ARG A 85 17.63 -8.71 -35.02
N PHE A 86 16.88 -8.71 -33.93
CA PHE A 86 16.67 -7.52 -33.09
C PHE A 86 17.53 -7.50 -31.83
N LEU A 87 18.37 -8.53 -31.60
CA LEU A 87 19.27 -8.61 -30.44
C LEU A 87 20.17 -7.37 -30.33
N LYS A 88 20.63 -6.84 -31.47
CA LYS A 88 21.45 -5.62 -31.52
C LYS A 88 20.76 -4.39 -30.91
N TYR A 89 19.44 -4.27 -31.04
CA TYR A 89 18.71 -3.15 -30.44
C TYR A 89 18.51 -3.36 -28.94
N GLY A 90 18.28 -4.61 -28.51
CA GLY A 90 18.24 -4.96 -27.09
C GLY A 90 19.59 -4.71 -26.40
N LEU A 91 20.69 -5.14 -27.00
CA LEU A 91 22.04 -4.89 -26.50
C LEU A 91 22.39 -3.40 -26.49
N ALA A 92 22.01 -2.65 -27.54
CA ALA A 92 22.20 -1.20 -27.56
C ALA A 92 21.41 -0.51 -26.44
N ALA A 93 20.15 -0.90 -26.23
CA ALA A 93 19.34 -0.36 -25.14
C ALA A 93 19.93 -0.69 -23.76
N LEU A 94 20.45 -1.91 -23.56
CA LEU A 94 21.14 -2.29 -22.33
C LEU A 94 22.42 -1.48 -22.11
N ALA A 95 23.22 -1.25 -23.15
CA ALA A 95 24.41 -0.40 -23.06
C ALA A 95 24.05 1.04 -22.68
N VAL A 96 23.01 1.60 -23.29
CA VAL A 96 22.48 2.94 -22.96
C VAL A 96 21.97 2.98 -21.52
N LEU A 97 21.31 1.92 -21.05
CA LEU A 97 20.83 1.81 -19.67
C LEU A 97 21.98 1.86 -18.67
N VAL A 98 23.01 1.03 -18.86
CA VAL A 98 24.19 1.01 -17.98
C VAL A 98 24.89 2.36 -17.99
N ALA A 99 25.09 2.95 -19.18
CA ALA A 99 25.69 4.27 -19.30
C ALA A 99 24.87 5.35 -18.60
N ALA A 100 23.54 5.35 -18.75
CA ALA A 100 22.66 6.32 -18.12
C ALA A 100 22.68 6.24 -16.59
N PHE A 101 22.71 5.03 -16.01
CA PHE A 101 22.83 4.84 -14.56
C PHE A 101 24.21 5.23 -14.02
N ALA A 102 25.28 4.98 -14.79
CA ALA A 102 26.63 5.41 -14.44
C ALA A 102 26.74 6.94 -14.44
N LEU A 103 26.25 7.58 -15.51
CA LEU A 103 26.30 9.03 -15.67
C LEU A 103 25.38 9.78 -14.68
N SER A 104 24.29 9.16 -14.22
CA SER A 104 23.41 9.75 -13.20
C SER A 104 23.91 9.58 -11.77
N GLY A 105 25.00 8.85 -11.54
CA GLY A 105 25.51 8.53 -10.20
C GLY A 105 24.63 7.53 -9.42
N MET A 106 23.64 6.92 -10.06
CA MET A 106 22.66 6.05 -9.39
C MET A 106 23.12 4.59 -9.22
N LEU A 107 24.37 4.27 -9.56
CA LEU A 107 24.92 2.91 -9.41
C LEU A 107 24.97 2.43 -7.95
N GLY A 108 25.22 3.34 -6.99
CA GLY A 108 25.26 3.00 -5.56
C GLY A 108 23.95 2.40 -5.04
N ARG A 109 22.84 2.72 -5.71
CA ARG A 109 21.51 2.26 -5.34
C ARG A 109 21.26 0.76 -5.61
N PHE A 110 22.16 0.06 -6.31
CA PHE A 110 22.07 -1.39 -6.48
C PHE A 110 22.55 -2.19 -5.26
N GLY A 111 23.00 -1.51 -4.20
CA GLY A 111 23.25 -2.14 -2.91
C GLY A 111 21.98 -2.75 -2.28
N ILE A 112 22.20 -3.75 -1.42
CA ILE A 112 21.15 -4.31 -0.57
C ILE A 112 20.94 -3.35 0.60
N ASP A 113 19.72 -2.83 0.73
CA ASP A 113 19.33 -1.86 1.75
C ASP A 113 18.09 -2.33 2.52
N ARG A 114 17.78 -1.62 3.63
CA ARG A 114 16.57 -1.89 4.43
C ARG A 114 15.29 -1.79 3.61
N ALA A 115 15.23 -0.89 2.62
CA ALA A 115 14.06 -0.72 1.76
C ALA A 115 13.77 -1.96 0.88
N LEU A 116 14.77 -2.79 0.57
CA LEU A 116 14.57 -4.07 -0.11
C LEU A 116 14.26 -5.20 0.89
N THR A 117 15.04 -5.30 1.98
CA THR A 117 14.90 -6.40 2.96
C THR A 117 13.60 -6.31 3.78
N ASN A 118 13.01 -5.12 3.91
CA ASN A 118 11.75 -4.95 4.65
C ASN A 118 10.52 -5.41 3.85
N ARG A 119 10.60 -5.50 2.51
CA ARG A 119 9.41 -5.81 1.68
C ARG A 119 8.78 -7.15 2.00
N PRO A 120 9.53 -8.27 2.14
CA PRO A 120 8.93 -9.55 2.51
C PRO A 120 8.23 -9.49 3.88
N VAL A 121 8.76 -8.72 4.83
CA VAL A 121 8.16 -8.53 6.15
C VAL A 121 6.84 -7.77 6.03
N ILE A 122 6.81 -6.70 5.22
CA ILE A 122 5.61 -5.91 4.94
C ILE A 122 4.56 -6.76 4.20
N TRP A 123 4.97 -7.55 3.21
CA TRP A 123 4.06 -8.41 2.45
C TRP A 123 3.49 -9.54 3.30
N ARG A 124 4.28 -10.08 4.24
CA ARG A 124 3.78 -11.00 5.25
C ARG A 124 2.69 -10.34 6.09
N GLY A 125 2.95 -9.15 6.64
CA GLY A 125 1.93 -8.41 7.40
C GLY A 125 0.68 -8.11 6.58
N GLY A 126 0.84 -7.77 5.30
CA GLY A 126 -0.28 -7.58 4.37
C GLY A 126 -1.10 -8.86 4.12
N ALA A 127 -0.45 -10.01 3.92
CA ALA A 127 -1.14 -11.29 3.78
C ALA A 127 -1.88 -11.68 5.07
N GLU A 128 -1.25 -11.46 6.23
CA GLU A 128 -1.88 -11.66 7.54
C GLU A 128 -3.12 -10.77 7.70
N LEU A 129 -3.03 -9.48 7.36
CA LEU A 129 -4.16 -8.56 7.37
C LEU A 129 -5.30 -9.03 6.45
N PHE A 130 -4.98 -9.45 5.23
CA PHE A 130 -5.98 -9.99 4.30
C PHE A 130 -6.68 -11.23 4.87
N SER A 131 -5.95 -12.06 5.61
CA SER A 131 -6.54 -13.22 6.25
C SER A 131 -7.56 -12.81 7.33
N LEU A 132 -7.26 -11.75 8.10
CA LEU A 132 -8.10 -11.25 9.19
C LEU A 132 -9.35 -10.57 8.65
N LEU A 133 -9.21 -9.79 7.58
CA LEU A 133 -10.27 -9.02 6.95
C LEU A 133 -10.41 -9.37 5.47
N PRO A 134 -10.93 -10.57 5.12
CA PRO A 134 -11.10 -10.95 3.71
C PRO A 134 -12.09 -10.04 2.96
N GLY A 135 -12.94 -9.31 3.68
CA GLY A 135 -13.85 -8.30 3.12
C GLY A 135 -13.19 -6.93 2.85
N GLY A 136 -11.95 -6.73 3.26
CA GLY A 136 -11.21 -5.47 3.07
C GLY A 136 -11.15 -4.59 4.32
N CYS A 137 -9.99 -3.98 4.56
CA CYS A 137 -9.78 -3.06 5.69
C CYS A 137 -10.28 -1.63 5.40
N GLY A 138 -10.52 -1.27 4.14
CA GLY A 138 -10.85 0.11 3.78
C GLY A 138 -9.69 0.81 3.09
N LEU A 139 -10.03 1.82 2.28
CA LEU A 139 -9.10 2.57 1.44
C LEU A 139 -8.09 3.35 2.30
N GLY A 140 -6.80 3.10 2.10
CA GLY A 140 -5.72 3.81 2.79
C GLY A 140 -5.34 3.27 4.18
N ASP A 141 -6.07 2.28 4.71
CA ASP A 141 -5.83 1.75 6.05
C ASP A 141 -4.77 0.66 6.11
N SER A 142 -4.45 0.03 4.98
CA SER A 142 -3.61 -1.17 4.93
C SER A 142 -2.21 -0.94 5.52
N GLY A 143 -1.57 0.18 5.16
CA GLY A 143 -0.24 0.53 5.66
C GLY A 143 -0.25 0.84 7.15
N ARG A 144 -1.24 1.61 7.62
CA ARG A 144 -1.41 1.99 9.03
C ARG A 144 -1.55 0.75 9.91
N ILE A 145 -2.53 -0.11 9.59
CA ILE A 145 -2.81 -1.32 10.37
C ILE A 145 -1.61 -2.25 10.41
N VAL A 146 -0.97 -2.49 9.26
CA VAL A 146 0.21 -3.37 9.23
C VAL A 146 1.34 -2.81 10.09
N SER A 147 1.61 -1.50 10.00
CA SER A 147 2.69 -0.86 10.76
C SER A 147 2.49 -0.90 12.26
N GLU A 148 1.26 -0.65 12.71
CA GLU A 148 0.95 -0.55 14.14
C GLU A 148 0.76 -1.93 14.79
N PHE A 149 0.25 -2.92 14.06
CA PHE A 149 -0.25 -4.15 14.68
C PHE A 149 0.35 -5.46 14.19
N LEU A 150 0.91 -5.51 12.97
CA LEU A 150 1.30 -6.77 12.33
C LEU A 150 2.80 -6.86 12.03
N LEU A 151 3.52 -5.74 12.03
CA LEU A 151 4.97 -5.77 11.95
C LEU A 151 5.59 -6.12 13.30
N PRO A 152 6.79 -6.72 13.32
CA PRO A 152 7.48 -7.04 14.56
C PRO A 152 7.68 -5.80 15.44
N GLU A 153 7.45 -5.96 16.74
CA GLU A 153 7.68 -4.91 17.74
C GLU A 153 9.13 -4.39 17.65
N GLY A 154 9.30 -3.07 17.73
CA GLY A 154 10.62 -2.43 17.62
C GLY A 154 11.24 -2.42 16.21
N SER A 155 10.53 -2.90 15.17
CA SER A 155 11.04 -2.85 13.80
C SER A 155 11.22 -1.43 13.25
N GLY A 156 10.48 -0.44 13.79
CA GLY A 156 10.51 0.95 13.36
C GLY A 156 10.03 1.16 11.91
N ILE A 157 9.36 0.17 11.32
CA ILE A 157 8.88 0.24 9.94
C ILE A 157 7.52 0.91 9.94
N VAL A 158 7.43 2.08 9.31
CA VAL A 158 6.17 2.80 9.10
C VAL A 158 5.83 2.76 7.60
N CYS A 159 4.69 2.17 7.30
CA CYS A 159 4.18 1.95 5.96
C CYS A 159 2.94 2.81 5.72
N ARG A 160 2.94 3.56 4.62
CA ARG A 160 1.69 4.15 4.09
C ARG A 160 0.92 3.15 3.23
N THR A 161 1.63 2.28 2.52
CA THR A 161 1.09 1.21 1.68
C THR A 161 1.93 -0.05 1.89
N LEU A 162 1.48 -1.19 1.38
CA LEU A 162 2.19 -2.46 1.54
C LEU A 162 3.40 -2.62 0.60
N VAL A 163 3.83 -1.54 -0.06
CA VAL A 163 4.92 -1.54 -1.07
C VAL A 163 4.70 -2.62 -2.15
N ASN A 164 3.43 -2.91 -2.43
CA ASN A 164 2.92 -3.85 -3.43
C ASN A 164 1.48 -3.44 -3.72
N SER A 165 1.23 -2.85 -4.89
CA SER A 165 -0.09 -2.33 -5.26
C SER A 165 -1.16 -3.42 -5.38
N HIS A 166 -0.80 -4.65 -5.75
CA HIS A 166 -1.77 -5.75 -5.85
C HIS A 166 -2.22 -6.23 -4.49
N LEU A 167 -1.28 -6.41 -3.57
CA LEU A 167 -1.58 -6.79 -2.20
C LEU A 167 -2.32 -5.67 -1.47
N THR A 168 -1.93 -4.41 -1.71
CA THR A 168 -2.65 -3.22 -1.19
C THR A 168 -4.10 -3.22 -1.68
N TRP A 169 -4.35 -3.40 -2.98
CA TRP A 169 -5.71 -3.52 -3.52
C TRP A 169 -6.51 -4.65 -2.87
N LEU A 170 -5.90 -5.83 -2.77
CA LEU A 170 -6.54 -7.00 -2.20
C LEU A 170 -6.92 -6.80 -0.72
N VAL A 171 -6.02 -6.19 0.05
CA VAL A 171 -6.20 -5.94 1.49
C VAL A 171 -7.21 -4.83 1.75
N GLU A 172 -7.21 -3.76 0.95
CA GLU A 172 -8.10 -2.61 1.17
C GLU A 172 -9.53 -2.90 0.71
N PHE A 173 -9.69 -3.56 -0.45
CA PHE A 173 -11.00 -3.78 -1.08
C PHE A 173 -11.53 -5.21 -0.91
N GLY A 174 -10.72 -6.14 -0.44
CA GLY A 174 -11.13 -7.50 -0.11
C GLY A 174 -11.12 -8.48 -1.30
N ALA A 175 -11.56 -9.71 -0.99
CA ALA A 175 -11.42 -10.86 -1.86
C ALA A 175 -12.23 -10.74 -3.16
N VAL A 176 -13.43 -10.15 -3.13
CA VAL A 176 -14.30 -10.05 -4.31
C VAL A 176 -13.68 -9.12 -5.37
N PRO A 177 -13.34 -7.85 -5.07
CA PRO A 177 -12.60 -7.00 -6.00
C PRO A 177 -11.23 -7.58 -6.37
N GLY A 178 -10.57 -8.28 -5.44
CA GLY A 178 -9.32 -8.99 -5.71
C GLY A 178 -9.44 -10.08 -6.77
N VAL A 179 -10.44 -10.95 -6.67
CA VAL A 179 -10.70 -12.02 -7.65
C VAL A 179 -11.05 -11.42 -9.01
N LEU A 180 -11.87 -10.37 -9.06
CA LEU A 180 -12.22 -9.69 -10.31
C LEU A 180 -10.98 -9.06 -10.97
N TYR A 181 -10.12 -8.42 -10.19
CA TYR A 181 -8.86 -7.85 -10.66
C TYR A 181 -7.91 -8.92 -11.22
N VAL A 182 -7.65 -9.98 -10.46
CA VAL A 182 -6.77 -11.08 -10.90
C VAL A 182 -7.36 -11.76 -12.13
N PHE A 183 -8.68 -12.00 -12.15
CA PHE A 183 -9.38 -12.53 -13.32
C PHE A 183 -9.17 -11.64 -14.54
N ALA A 184 -9.32 -10.31 -14.38
CA ALA A 184 -9.15 -9.33 -15.45
C ALA A 184 -7.78 -9.49 -16.13
N VAL A 185 -6.74 -9.54 -15.29
CA VAL A 185 -5.35 -9.70 -15.70
C VAL A 185 -5.09 -11.07 -16.35
N LEU A 186 -5.56 -12.16 -15.74
CA LEU A 186 -5.31 -13.52 -16.25
C LEU A 186 -5.94 -13.74 -17.63
N VAL A 187 -7.15 -13.23 -17.87
CA VAL A 187 -7.79 -13.30 -19.19
C VAL A 187 -6.93 -12.59 -20.24
N ALA A 188 -6.33 -11.45 -19.90
CA ALA A 188 -5.43 -10.73 -20.81
C ALA A 188 -4.12 -11.50 -21.08
N LEU A 189 -3.57 -12.18 -20.06
CA LEU A 189 -2.27 -12.84 -20.15
C LEU A 189 -2.31 -14.26 -20.73
N PHE A 190 -3.39 -15.01 -20.54
CA PHE A 190 -3.51 -16.40 -20.98
C PHE A 190 -3.48 -16.58 -22.50
N ARG A 191 -3.63 -15.50 -23.25
CA ARG A 191 -3.33 -15.49 -24.68
C ARG A 191 -1.90 -14.97 -24.89
N ILE A 192 -0.93 -15.88 -24.85
CA ILE A 192 0.44 -15.56 -25.26
C ILE A 192 0.43 -15.02 -26.70
N PRO A 193 0.97 -13.82 -26.96
CA PRO A 193 1.02 -13.24 -28.29
C PRO A 193 1.81 -14.10 -29.27
N ARG A 194 1.37 -14.14 -30.52
CA ARG A 194 2.15 -14.76 -31.60
C ARG A 194 3.17 -13.76 -32.14
N ARG A 195 4.33 -14.26 -32.57
CA ARG A 195 5.38 -13.43 -33.20
C ARG A 195 4.91 -12.66 -34.44
N SER A 196 3.88 -13.17 -35.13
CA SER A 196 3.29 -12.53 -36.31
C SER A 196 2.41 -11.33 -35.98
N GLU A 197 1.98 -11.16 -34.73
CA GLU A 197 1.11 -10.05 -34.32
C GLU A 197 1.98 -8.81 -34.03
N PRO A 198 1.80 -7.69 -34.72
CA PRO A 198 2.75 -6.58 -34.67
C PRO A 198 2.74 -5.80 -33.35
N PHE A 199 1.56 -5.64 -32.73
CA PHE A 199 1.35 -4.77 -31.56
C PHE A 199 1.12 -5.54 -30.24
N ARG A 200 0.57 -6.75 -30.29
CA ARG A 200 0.23 -7.49 -29.07
C ARG A 200 1.41 -7.96 -28.21
N PRO A 201 2.57 -8.38 -28.77
CA PRO A 201 3.75 -8.67 -27.94
C PRO A 201 4.17 -7.48 -27.09
N ALA A 202 4.17 -6.28 -27.67
CA ALA A 202 4.44 -5.03 -26.97
C ALA A 202 3.43 -4.78 -25.85
N LEU A 203 2.14 -4.90 -26.16
CA LEU A 203 1.06 -4.65 -25.19
C LEU A 203 1.07 -5.65 -24.03
N TRP A 204 1.26 -6.94 -24.33
CA TRP A 204 1.38 -8.00 -23.34
C TRP A 204 2.60 -7.76 -22.45
N CYS A 205 3.73 -7.36 -23.04
CA CYS A 205 4.93 -7.02 -22.31
C CYS A 205 4.73 -5.81 -21.39
N ALA A 206 4.05 -4.76 -21.85
CA ALA A 206 3.72 -3.58 -21.05
C ALA A 206 2.84 -3.93 -19.84
N VAL A 207 1.84 -4.81 -20.02
CA VAL A 207 1.02 -5.33 -18.92
C VAL A 207 1.88 -6.12 -17.94
N VAL A 208 2.70 -7.06 -18.40
CA VAL A 208 3.57 -7.86 -17.52
C VAL A 208 4.58 -6.98 -16.78
N GLY A 209 5.21 -6.02 -17.46
CA GLY A 209 6.13 -5.06 -16.84
C GLY A 209 5.47 -4.21 -15.77
N THR A 210 4.24 -3.76 -16.02
CA THR A 210 3.44 -3.02 -15.03
C THR A 210 3.05 -3.90 -13.85
N LEU A 211 2.67 -5.16 -14.08
CA LEU A 211 2.36 -6.12 -13.01
C LEU A 211 3.57 -6.37 -12.11
N VAL A 212 4.75 -6.62 -12.69
CA VAL A 212 6.00 -6.79 -11.94
C VAL A 212 6.35 -5.52 -11.18
N SER A 213 6.19 -4.35 -11.81
CA SER A 213 6.40 -3.05 -11.14
C SER A 213 5.49 -2.88 -9.94
N ALA A 214 4.20 -3.16 -10.10
CA ALA A 214 3.18 -3.07 -9.05
C ALA A 214 3.32 -4.15 -7.97
N THR A 215 3.95 -5.29 -8.24
CA THR A 215 4.30 -6.29 -7.22
C THR A 215 5.48 -5.81 -6.37
N LEU A 216 6.51 -5.25 -7.04
CA LEU A 216 7.76 -4.87 -6.38
C LEU A 216 7.75 -3.42 -5.87
N ALA A 217 6.72 -2.64 -6.12
CA ALA A 217 6.59 -1.28 -5.63
C ALA A 217 5.11 -0.88 -5.58
N SER A 218 4.80 0.13 -4.77
CA SER A 218 3.52 0.83 -4.91
C SER A 218 3.61 1.79 -6.08
N CYS A 219 2.87 1.47 -7.14
CA CYS A 219 2.77 2.27 -8.37
C CYS A 219 1.33 2.77 -8.60
N PHE A 220 0.34 1.98 -8.19
CA PHE A 220 -1.04 2.41 -8.03
C PHE A 220 -1.26 2.75 -6.56
N ASP A 221 -1.66 3.99 -6.34
CA ASP A 221 -1.79 4.60 -5.03
C ASP A 221 -3.19 5.16 -4.90
N TRP A 222 -4.08 4.31 -4.39
CA TRP A 222 -5.51 4.56 -4.39
C TRP A 222 -5.90 5.81 -3.60
N PRO A 223 -5.36 6.07 -2.39
CA PRO A 223 -5.60 7.32 -1.70
C PRO A 223 -5.22 8.55 -2.54
N LEU A 224 -4.07 8.55 -3.21
CA LEU A 224 -3.65 9.66 -4.07
C LEU A 224 -4.55 9.86 -5.31
N LEU A 225 -5.18 8.81 -5.81
CA LEU A 225 -6.08 8.90 -6.96
C LEU A 225 -7.42 9.56 -6.61
N PHE A 226 -7.95 9.26 -5.42
CA PHE A 226 -9.30 9.65 -5.00
C PHE A 226 -9.33 10.86 -4.06
N ASP A 227 -8.29 11.08 -3.28
CA ASP A 227 -8.19 12.24 -2.38
C ASP A 227 -6.78 12.83 -2.48
N PHE A 228 -6.57 13.76 -3.41
CA PHE A 228 -5.26 14.41 -3.58
C PHE A 228 -5.09 15.68 -2.74
N TYR A 229 -6.19 16.25 -2.21
CA TYR A 229 -6.16 17.48 -1.42
C TYR A 229 -5.64 17.22 0.00
N SER A 230 -6.05 16.11 0.61
CA SER A 230 -5.63 15.73 1.97
C SER A 230 -4.15 15.34 2.06
N PHE A 231 -3.51 14.96 0.94
CA PHE A 231 -2.07 14.61 0.90
C PHE A 231 -1.14 15.80 0.59
N GLY A 232 -1.44 16.97 1.15
CA GLY A 232 -0.47 18.05 1.26
C GLY A 232 -0.20 18.83 -0.03
N THR A 233 -1.25 19.19 -0.78
CA THR A 233 -1.18 20.07 -1.97
C THR A 233 -0.30 19.52 -3.10
N LEU A 234 -0.43 18.22 -3.42
CA LEU A 234 0.28 17.67 -4.58
C LEU A 234 -0.16 18.38 -5.88
N PRO A 235 0.76 18.61 -6.83
CA PRO A 235 0.42 19.30 -8.08
C PRO A 235 -0.63 18.53 -8.88
N LEU A 236 -1.49 19.25 -9.61
CA LEU A 236 -2.45 18.65 -10.57
C LEU A 236 -1.75 17.67 -11.53
N LEU A 237 -0.51 17.97 -11.92
CA LEU A 237 0.30 17.09 -12.76
C LEU A 237 0.50 15.69 -12.16
N ASN A 238 0.74 15.58 -10.84
CA ASN A 238 0.88 14.28 -10.17
C ASN A 238 -0.40 13.45 -10.29
N TRP A 239 -1.55 14.12 -10.09
CA TRP A 239 -2.85 13.48 -10.18
C TRP A 239 -3.15 12.99 -11.61
N LEU A 240 -2.93 13.85 -12.61
CA LEU A 240 -3.09 13.49 -14.02
C LEU A 240 -2.19 12.32 -14.44
N LEU A 241 -0.92 12.34 -14.01
CA LEU A 241 0.02 11.28 -14.34
C LEU A 241 -0.31 9.94 -13.63
N SER A 242 -0.83 10.00 -12.40
CA SER A 242 -1.31 8.82 -11.66
C SER A 242 -2.49 8.17 -12.36
N TRP A 243 -3.46 8.98 -12.82
CA TRP A 243 -4.57 8.50 -13.64
C TRP A 243 -4.10 7.98 -15.00
N LEU A 244 -3.15 8.65 -15.65
CA LEU A 244 -2.59 8.19 -16.92
C LEU A 244 -1.96 6.80 -16.80
N LEU A 245 -1.20 6.55 -15.72
CA LEU A 245 -0.60 5.25 -15.43
C LEU A 245 -1.69 4.17 -15.24
N LEU A 246 -2.70 4.44 -14.42
CA LEU A 246 -3.79 3.50 -14.16
C LEU A 246 -4.63 3.23 -15.42
N LEU A 247 -5.10 4.28 -16.09
CA LEU A 247 -5.92 4.16 -17.30
C LEU A 247 -5.14 3.54 -18.45
N GLY A 248 -3.84 3.85 -18.59
CA GLY A 248 -2.97 3.23 -19.57
C GLY A 248 -2.83 1.72 -19.33
N PHE A 249 -2.65 1.30 -18.08
CA PHE A 249 -2.65 -0.11 -17.71
C PHE A 249 -3.99 -0.80 -18.00
N CYS A 250 -5.11 -0.20 -17.56
CA CYS A 250 -6.46 -0.72 -17.80
C CYS A 250 -6.76 -0.83 -19.31
N ALA A 251 -6.42 0.21 -20.09
CA ALA A 251 -6.57 0.19 -21.54
C ALA A 251 -5.74 -0.93 -22.17
N ALA A 252 -4.51 -1.17 -21.70
CA ALA A 252 -3.68 -2.26 -22.19
C ALA A 252 -4.30 -3.66 -21.90
N VAL A 253 -4.84 -3.86 -20.70
CA VAL A 253 -5.58 -5.08 -20.35
C VAL A 253 -6.80 -5.26 -21.25
N VAL A 254 -7.63 -4.23 -21.42
CA VAL A 254 -8.83 -4.28 -22.27
C VAL A 254 -8.49 -4.52 -23.75
N LEU A 255 -7.43 -3.89 -24.27
CA LEU A 255 -7.00 -4.11 -25.65
C LEU A 255 -6.50 -5.55 -25.89
N LEU A 256 -5.97 -6.22 -24.86
CA LEU A 256 -5.66 -7.66 -24.91
C LEU A 256 -6.91 -8.55 -24.86
N TRP A 257 -8.03 -8.04 -24.33
CA TRP A 257 -9.32 -8.73 -24.22
C TRP A 257 -10.17 -8.72 -25.49
N LEU A 258 -10.10 -7.65 -26.30
CA LEU A 258 -10.88 -7.47 -27.52
C LEU A 258 -10.99 -8.71 -28.46
N PRO A 259 -9.99 -9.59 -28.57
CA PRO A 259 -10.12 -10.78 -29.40
C PRO A 259 -10.97 -11.85 -28.73
N LYS A 260 -11.81 -12.56 -29.49
CA LYS A 260 -12.66 -13.66 -28.97
C LYS A 260 -11.88 -14.61 -28.04
N VAL A 261 -12.23 -14.59 -26.75
CA VAL A 261 -11.68 -15.47 -25.72
C VAL A 261 -12.54 -16.73 -25.64
N SER A 262 -11.92 -17.92 -25.64
CA SER A 262 -12.68 -19.17 -25.53
C SER A 262 -13.23 -19.38 -24.11
N ARG A 263 -14.40 -20.02 -24.01
CA ARG A 263 -15.02 -20.36 -22.71
C ARG A 263 -14.08 -21.11 -21.78
N ARG A 264 -13.25 -22.01 -22.32
CA ARG A 264 -12.23 -22.75 -21.54
C ARG A 264 -11.25 -21.79 -20.85
N ARG A 265 -10.73 -20.79 -21.56
CA ARG A 265 -9.79 -19.82 -20.99
C ARG A 265 -10.43 -18.96 -19.91
N LEU A 266 -11.69 -18.54 -20.11
CA LEU A 266 -12.43 -17.78 -19.10
C LEU A 266 -12.61 -18.61 -17.82
N LEU A 267 -13.00 -19.87 -17.94
CA LEU A 267 -13.14 -20.77 -16.78
C LEU A 267 -11.81 -21.03 -16.08
N THR A 268 -10.72 -21.25 -16.85
CA THR A 268 -9.38 -21.39 -16.26
C THR A 268 -8.96 -20.10 -15.54
N ALA A 269 -9.19 -18.93 -16.13
CA ALA A 269 -8.84 -17.65 -15.50
C ALA A 269 -9.63 -17.42 -14.22
N ALA A 270 -10.93 -17.75 -14.21
CA ALA A 270 -11.75 -17.67 -13.02
C ALA A 270 -11.25 -18.61 -11.91
N GLY A 271 -11.01 -19.89 -12.23
CA GLY A 271 -10.48 -20.86 -11.28
C GLY A 271 -9.11 -20.46 -10.74
N THR A 272 -8.20 -20.01 -11.60
CA THR A 272 -6.87 -19.54 -11.19
C THR A 272 -6.95 -18.26 -10.36
N ALA A 273 -7.85 -17.32 -10.67
CA ALA A 273 -8.01 -16.09 -9.89
C ALA A 273 -8.46 -16.40 -8.45
N VAL A 274 -9.47 -17.28 -8.30
CA VAL A 274 -9.92 -17.75 -6.98
C VAL A 274 -8.78 -18.47 -6.26
N ALA A 275 -8.05 -19.35 -6.95
CA ALA A 275 -6.93 -20.07 -6.35
C ALA A 275 -5.80 -19.15 -5.87
N VAL A 276 -5.46 -18.10 -6.64
CA VAL A 276 -4.44 -17.11 -6.26
C VAL A 276 -4.87 -16.35 -5.01
N VAL A 277 -6.10 -15.83 -4.98
CA VAL A 277 -6.62 -15.09 -3.82
C VAL A 277 -6.72 -16.00 -2.59
N ALA A 278 -7.22 -17.22 -2.76
CA ALA A 278 -7.28 -18.21 -1.70
C ALA A 278 -5.88 -18.58 -1.19
N ALA A 279 -4.88 -18.73 -2.07
CA ALA A 279 -3.51 -19.01 -1.67
C ALA A 279 -2.91 -17.89 -0.81
N ILE A 280 -3.16 -16.62 -1.15
CA ILE A 280 -2.72 -15.47 -0.34
C ILE A 280 -3.42 -15.50 1.03
N TRP A 281 -4.74 -15.76 1.05
CA TRP A 281 -5.51 -15.87 2.30
C TRP A 281 -5.00 -17.01 3.21
N ILE A 282 -4.81 -18.21 2.66
CA ILE A 282 -4.29 -19.39 3.38
C ILE A 282 -2.88 -19.12 3.90
N THR A 283 -2.03 -18.49 3.08
CA THR A 283 -0.66 -18.14 3.47
C THR A 283 -0.67 -17.15 4.64
N GLY A 284 -1.51 -16.10 4.56
CA GLY A 284 -1.70 -15.15 5.64
C GLY A 284 -2.20 -15.81 6.92
N TRP A 285 -3.17 -16.72 6.80
CA TRP A 285 -3.69 -17.49 7.94
C TRP A 285 -2.60 -18.32 8.62
N GLY A 286 -1.79 -19.05 7.84
CA GLY A 286 -0.69 -19.85 8.35
C GLY A 286 0.45 -19.05 8.97
N MET A 287 0.54 -17.75 8.68
CA MET A 287 1.57 -16.84 9.20
C MET A 287 1.18 -16.10 10.48
N ARG A 288 -0.08 -16.23 10.91
CA ARG A 288 -0.63 -15.54 12.09
C ARG A 288 0.19 -15.84 13.33
N GLY A 289 0.63 -14.78 14.01
CA GLY A 289 1.10 -14.90 15.39
C GLY A 289 -0.06 -15.19 16.33
N GLY A 290 0.16 -15.99 17.39
CA GLY A 290 -0.85 -16.23 18.43
C GLY A 290 -1.28 -14.98 19.23
N SER A 291 -0.61 -13.85 18.99
CA SER A 291 -0.84 -12.53 19.59
C SER A 291 -1.41 -11.50 18.60
N ALA A 292 -1.76 -11.90 17.37
CA ALA A 292 -2.35 -10.99 16.40
C ALA A 292 -3.70 -10.44 16.93
N PRO A 293 -3.92 -9.12 16.90
CA PRO A 293 -5.19 -8.57 17.37
C PRO A 293 -6.33 -8.96 16.44
N GLU A 294 -7.53 -9.09 17.01
CA GLU A 294 -8.73 -9.32 16.21
C GLU A 294 -9.20 -7.98 15.63
N LEU A 295 -9.47 -7.94 14.33
CA LEU A 295 -10.01 -6.75 13.67
C LEU A 295 -11.46 -7.02 13.27
N PHE A 296 -12.36 -6.09 13.55
CA PHE A 296 -13.79 -6.24 13.26
C PHE A 296 -14.45 -4.90 12.95
N ARG A 297 -15.61 -4.92 12.31
CA ARG A 297 -16.40 -3.70 12.07
C ARG A 297 -17.60 -3.63 13.01
N ALA A 298 -17.79 -2.49 13.68
CA ALA A 298 -18.96 -2.15 14.47
C ALA A 298 -19.54 -0.84 13.93
N ASP A 299 -20.82 -0.84 13.54
CA ASP A 299 -21.51 0.34 12.96
C ASP A 299 -20.72 1.03 11.83
N GLY A 300 -20.05 0.22 10.98
CA GLY A 300 -19.22 0.70 9.88
C GLY A 300 -17.80 1.13 10.26
N VAL A 301 -17.51 1.30 11.55
CA VAL A 301 -16.20 1.68 12.08
C VAL A 301 -15.31 0.44 12.19
N LEU A 302 -14.07 0.54 11.72
CA LEU A 302 -13.08 -0.52 11.90
C LEU A 302 -12.45 -0.42 13.29
N MET A 303 -12.56 -1.50 14.04
CA MET A 303 -12.16 -1.62 15.44
C MET A 303 -11.09 -2.71 15.59
N LEU A 304 -10.17 -2.47 16.50
CA LEU A 304 -9.18 -3.41 17.00
C LEU A 304 -9.70 -4.00 18.32
N ARG A 305 -9.68 -5.33 18.45
CA ARG A 305 -9.92 -6.01 19.72
C ARG A 305 -8.63 -6.63 20.25
N LEU A 306 -8.25 -6.18 21.44
CA LEU A 306 -7.22 -6.82 22.23
C LEU A 306 -7.84 -7.93 23.08
N PRO A 307 -7.26 -9.14 23.07
CA PRO A 307 -7.77 -10.23 23.90
C PRO A 307 -7.52 -9.95 25.39
N GLY A 308 -8.52 -10.21 26.22
CA GLY A 308 -8.42 -10.07 27.66
C GLY A 308 -9.79 -10.16 28.34
N LYS A 309 -9.80 -10.08 29.67
CA LYS A 309 -11.02 -10.05 30.48
C LYS A 309 -11.57 -8.63 30.56
N ASP A 310 -12.88 -8.52 30.76
CA ASP A 310 -13.60 -7.25 31.00
C ASP A 310 -13.17 -6.12 30.05
N PRO A 311 -13.45 -6.27 28.73
CA PRO A 311 -12.94 -5.36 27.74
C PRO A 311 -13.45 -3.93 27.96
N VAL A 312 -12.55 -2.96 27.76
CA VAL A 312 -12.85 -1.53 27.75
C VAL A 312 -13.02 -1.03 26.32
N LEU A 313 -13.96 -0.11 26.10
CA LEU A 313 -13.95 0.70 24.88
C LEU A 313 -12.93 1.83 25.07
N ALA A 314 -11.84 1.82 24.32
CA ALA A 314 -10.78 2.82 24.46
C ALA A 314 -10.87 3.85 23.33
N LEU A 315 -11.24 5.09 23.69
CA LEU A 315 -11.37 6.21 22.75
C LEU A 315 -10.24 7.21 22.99
N TYR A 316 -9.72 7.81 21.93
CA TYR A 316 -8.55 8.67 22.01
C TYR A 316 -8.65 9.85 21.04
N ASP A 317 -7.83 10.87 21.27
CA ASP A 317 -7.78 12.08 20.46
C ASP A 317 -6.72 11.98 19.34
N ARG A 318 -6.31 13.11 18.76
CA ARG A 318 -5.34 13.15 17.67
C ARG A 318 -3.88 13.08 18.13
N GLU A 319 -3.62 13.23 19.42
CA GLU A 319 -2.27 13.14 19.98
C GLU A 319 -1.85 11.69 20.20
N TRP A 320 -2.81 10.77 20.16
CA TRP A 320 -2.60 9.34 20.31
C TRP A 320 -2.93 8.60 19.01
N THR A 321 -2.24 7.47 18.81
CA THR A 321 -2.56 6.46 17.80
C THR A 321 -3.21 5.24 18.43
N ALA A 322 -3.96 4.46 17.64
CA ALA A 322 -4.52 3.19 18.11
C ALA A 322 -3.42 2.23 18.60
N GLY A 323 -2.25 2.23 17.94
CA GLY A 323 -1.06 1.52 18.38
C GLY A 323 -0.56 1.92 19.78
N GLU A 324 -0.40 3.22 20.05
CA GLU A 324 0.04 3.72 21.36
C GLU A 324 -0.97 3.42 22.47
N VAL A 325 -2.27 3.54 22.16
CA VAL A 325 -3.35 3.14 23.08
C VAL A 325 -3.28 1.65 23.37
N ALA A 326 -3.08 0.81 22.35
CA ALA A 326 -2.96 -0.62 22.54
C ALA A 326 -1.73 -1.00 23.38
N GLU A 327 -0.59 -0.35 23.15
CA GLU A 327 0.62 -0.54 23.94
C GLU A 327 0.42 -0.11 25.39
N PHE A 328 -0.22 1.04 25.61
CA PHE A 328 -0.58 1.53 26.94
C PHE A 328 -1.41 0.50 27.71
N ILE A 329 -2.46 -0.05 27.09
CA ILE A 329 -3.33 -1.03 27.73
C ILE A 329 -2.55 -2.32 28.04
N ARG A 330 -1.76 -2.84 27.10
CA ARG A 330 -0.95 -4.05 27.33
C ARG A 330 0.03 -3.89 28.49
N ARG A 331 0.64 -2.70 28.61
CA ARG A 331 1.68 -2.42 29.60
C ARG A 331 1.12 -2.10 30.99
N ASN A 332 0.07 -1.29 31.04
CA ASN A 332 -0.44 -0.75 32.30
C ASN A 332 -1.68 -1.50 32.82
N LEU A 333 -2.36 -2.26 31.97
CA LEU A 333 -3.59 -3.01 32.27
C LEU A 333 -3.45 -4.49 31.86
N PRO A 334 -2.47 -5.22 32.42
CA PRO A 334 -2.17 -6.57 31.98
C PRO A 334 -3.37 -7.50 32.16
N GLY A 335 -3.77 -8.16 31.07
CA GLY A 335 -4.90 -9.10 31.05
C GLY A 335 -6.27 -8.46 30.81
N GLN A 336 -6.35 -7.12 30.74
CA GLN A 336 -7.57 -6.42 30.34
C GLN A 336 -7.72 -6.43 28.81
N GLY A 337 -8.92 -6.77 28.34
CA GLY A 337 -9.26 -6.68 26.92
C GLY A 337 -9.54 -5.22 26.53
N ALA A 338 -9.54 -4.94 25.23
CA ALA A 338 -9.95 -3.61 24.75
C ALA A 338 -10.56 -3.66 23.37
N GLU A 339 -11.49 -2.74 23.10
CA GLU A 339 -11.98 -2.39 21.77
C GLU A 339 -11.52 -0.97 21.44
N ILE A 340 -10.71 -0.81 20.40
CA ILE A 340 -10.08 0.47 20.04
C ILE A 340 -10.48 0.81 18.58
N PRO A 341 -11.13 1.95 18.30
CA PRO A 341 -11.36 2.39 16.93
C PRO A 341 -10.03 2.74 16.26
N LEU A 342 -9.88 2.45 14.96
CA LEU A 342 -8.66 2.84 14.25
C LEU A 342 -8.50 4.35 14.06
N ASP A 343 -9.60 5.10 14.13
CA ASP A 343 -9.58 6.56 14.04
C ASP A 343 -9.87 7.20 15.39
N SER A 344 -9.22 8.34 15.64
CA SER A 344 -9.48 9.18 16.81
C SER A 344 -10.96 9.55 16.91
N TRP A 345 -11.46 9.63 18.14
CA TRP A 345 -12.86 9.98 18.42
C TRP A 345 -13.06 11.44 18.87
N ALA A 346 -11.99 12.24 18.98
CA ALA A 346 -12.06 13.61 19.51
C ALA A 346 -12.99 14.56 18.74
N GLU A 347 -13.05 14.47 17.40
CA GLU A 347 -13.83 15.42 16.58
C GLU A 347 -15.09 14.81 15.96
N LYS A 348 -15.44 13.57 16.34
CA LYS A 348 -16.66 12.96 15.83
C LYS A 348 -17.87 13.60 16.49
N VAL A 349 -18.96 13.72 15.73
CA VAL A 349 -20.24 14.23 16.25
C VAL A 349 -21.10 13.08 16.74
N GLU A 350 -21.00 11.93 16.07
CA GLU A 350 -21.74 10.72 16.38
C GLU A 350 -21.14 9.99 17.58
N PRO A 351 -21.98 9.38 18.43
CA PRO A 351 -21.50 8.57 19.54
C PRO A 351 -20.64 7.40 19.02
N PRO A 352 -19.73 6.88 19.85
CA PRO A 352 -18.96 5.70 19.49
C PRO A 352 -19.89 4.52 19.15
N PRO A 353 -19.41 3.56 18.33
CA PRO A 353 -20.18 2.39 17.96
C PRO A 353 -20.74 1.69 19.19
N ALA A 354 -21.89 1.04 19.04
CA ALA A 354 -22.47 0.25 20.11
C ALA A 354 -21.47 -0.86 20.51
N SER A 355 -20.84 -0.68 21.68
CA SER A 355 -19.87 -1.63 22.22
C SER A 355 -20.53 -2.48 23.30
N LEU A 356 -20.12 -3.75 23.38
CA LEU A 356 -20.52 -4.63 24.48
C LEU A 356 -19.70 -4.38 25.76
N CYS A 357 -18.75 -3.45 25.71
CA CYS A 357 -17.92 -3.07 26.86
C CYS A 357 -18.77 -2.39 27.93
N ARG A 358 -18.51 -2.72 29.20
CA ARG A 358 -19.19 -2.07 30.35
C ARG A 358 -18.51 -0.76 30.78
N SER A 359 -17.25 -0.59 30.39
CA SER A 359 -16.43 0.54 30.75
C SER A 359 -15.79 1.17 29.51
N VAL A 360 -15.50 2.46 29.64
CA VAL A 360 -14.83 3.26 28.61
C VAL A 360 -13.56 3.88 29.20
N LEU A 361 -12.47 3.84 28.42
CA LEU A 361 -11.19 4.46 28.73
C LEU A 361 -10.94 5.60 27.74
N LEU A 362 -10.97 6.85 28.21
CA LEU A 362 -10.82 8.03 27.36
C LEU A 362 -9.40 8.60 27.47
N PHE A 363 -8.71 8.72 26.34
CA PHE A 363 -7.35 9.25 26.25
C PHE A 363 -7.34 10.70 25.79
N GLY A 364 -6.58 11.55 26.48
CA GLY A 364 -6.41 12.95 26.09
C GLY A 364 -7.74 13.71 26.04
N ARG A 365 -7.93 14.52 25.01
CA ARG A 365 -9.16 15.27 24.74
C ARG A 365 -10.36 14.41 24.38
N ALA A 366 -10.20 13.10 24.16
CA ALA A 366 -11.37 12.23 24.07
C ALA A 366 -12.16 12.21 25.40
N ALA A 367 -11.58 12.68 26.50
CA ALA A 367 -12.27 12.90 27.75
C ALA A 367 -13.49 13.82 27.61
N ASP A 368 -13.57 14.72 26.61
CA ASP A 368 -14.75 15.56 26.34
C ASP A 368 -16.02 14.74 26.04
N TRP A 369 -15.87 13.46 25.67
CA TRP A 369 -16.99 12.53 25.53
C TRP A 369 -17.56 12.01 26.84
N ALA A 370 -16.88 12.26 27.95
CA ALA A 370 -17.21 11.67 29.24
C ALA A 370 -18.67 11.87 29.59
N ASP A 371 -19.21 13.09 29.45
CA ASP A 371 -20.61 13.39 29.80
C ASP A 371 -21.63 12.67 28.91
N ARG A 372 -21.30 12.45 27.63
CA ARG A 372 -22.21 11.84 26.65
C ARG A 372 -22.29 10.32 26.75
N LEU A 373 -21.42 9.70 27.55
CA LEU A 373 -21.27 8.25 27.67
C LEU A 373 -21.79 7.75 29.02
N GLU A 374 -23.02 8.12 29.39
CA GLU A 374 -23.59 7.82 30.70
C GLU A 374 -23.81 6.34 31.01
N ALA A 375 -23.91 5.52 29.97
CA ALA A 375 -24.10 4.09 30.08
C ALA A 375 -22.82 3.32 30.49
N TYR A 376 -21.65 3.96 30.50
CA TYR A 376 -20.36 3.30 30.72
C TYR A 376 -19.72 3.70 32.05
N GLU A 377 -19.03 2.74 32.69
CA GLU A 377 -18.08 3.07 33.76
C GLU A 377 -16.88 3.83 33.18
N LEU A 378 -16.54 4.98 33.77
CA LEU A 378 -15.60 5.92 33.19
C LEU A 378 -14.19 5.77 33.75
N GLN A 379 -13.21 5.62 32.86
CA GLN A 379 -11.78 5.71 33.13
C GLN A 379 -11.13 6.75 32.22
N LEU A 380 -10.13 7.46 32.73
CA LEU A 380 -9.43 8.51 31.98
C LEU A 380 -7.94 8.20 31.92
N ALA A 381 -7.29 8.46 30.78
CA ALA A 381 -5.85 8.36 30.60
C ALA A 381 -5.32 9.67 30.02
N ALA A 382 -4.38 10.30 30.72
CA ALA A 382 -3.85 11.62 30.37
C ALA A 382 -4.95 12.66 30.05
N PRO A 383 -5.97 12.86 30.91
CA PRO A 383 -6.99 13.88 30.65
C PRO A 383 -6.38 15.30 30.68
N PRO A 384 -7.02 16.29 30.05
CA PRO A 384 -6.58 17.68 30.15
C PRO A 384 -6.53 18.16 31.61
N GLU A 385 -5.49 18.90 31.99
CA GLU A 385 -5.17 19.27 33.38
C GLU A 385 -6.32 19.99 34.12
N ASN A 386 -7.16 20.74 33.40
CA ASN A 386 -8.24 21.56 33.99
C ASN A 386 -9.65 21.05 33.65
N MET A 387 -9.79 19.79 33.26
CA MET A 387 -11.09 19.23 32.93
C MET A 387 -11.90 18.95 34.21
N PRO A 388 -13.18 19.35 34.29
CA PRO A 388 -14.06 18.88 35.36
C PRO A 388 -14.24 17.37 35.25
N LEU A 389 -13.93 16.65 36.33
CA LEU A 389 -14.01 15.19 36.37
C LEU A 389 -15.44 14.76 36.75
N PRO A 390 -16.13 13.96 35.91
CA PRO A 390 -17.44 13.44 36.28
C PRO A 390 -17.36 12.55 37.52
N GLU A 391 -18.37 12.61 38.40
CA GLU A 391 -18.40 11.83 39.66
C GLU A 391 -18.30 10.31 39.45
N ARG A 392 -18.74 9.82 38.28
CA ARG A 392 -18.64 8.41 37.88
C ARG A 392 -17.23 7.95 37.49
N THR A 393 -16.25 8.86 37.44
CA THR A 393 -14.86 8.52 37.12
C THR A 393 -14.31 7.58 38.18
N ARG A 394 -13.89 6.38 37.77
CA ARG A 394 -13.36 5.36 38.69
C ARG A 394 -11.85 5.42 38.79
N LYS A 395 -11.17 5.61 37.66
CA LYS A 395 -9.71 5.57 37.57
C LYS A 395 -9.19 6.66 36.65
N ILE A 396 -8.05 7.24 37.02
CA ILE A 396 -7.35 8.25 36.23
C ILE A 396 -5.88 7.86 36.13
N TYR A 397 -5.40 7.63 34.91
CA TYR A 397 -4.02 7.32 34.62
C TYR A 397 -3.27 8.58 34.20
N VAL A 398 -2.22 8.94 34.94
CA VAL A 398 -1.43 10.16 34.72
C VAL A 398 0.03 9.79 34.51
N GLY A 399 0.68 10.43 33.54
CA GLY A 399 2.11 10.19 33.31
C GLY A 399 2.94 10.69 34.50
N ARG A 400 3.97 9.94 34.91
CA ARG A 400 4.83 10.21 36.09
C ARG A 400 5.37 11.64 36.26
N TYR A 401 5.40 12.47 35.22
CA TYR A 401 5.99 13.81 35.24
C TYR A 401 4.97 14.94 35.02
N VAL A 402 3.67 14.63 34.99
CA VAL A 402 2.60 15.62 34.85
C VAL A 402 2.16 16.07 36.25
N HIS A 403 1.98 17.37 36.45
CA HIS A 403 1.40 17.87 37.69
C HIS A 403 -0.13 17.75 37.59
N PHE A 404 -0.73 16.84 38.36
CA PHE A 404 -2.17 16.61 38.33
C PHE A 404 -2.74 16.74 39.74
N GLU A 405 -3.49 17.82 39.97
CA GLU A 405 -4.23 18.06 41.21
C GLU A 405 -5.72 17.96 40.91
N ALA A 406 -6.40 16.99 41.50
CA ALA A 406 -7.84 16.85 41.39
C ALA A 406 -8.44 16.40 42.73
N GLU A 407 -9.42 17.14 43.24
CA GLU A 407 -10.29 16.68 44.32
C GLU A 407 -11.28 15.67 43.74
N THR A 408 -10.94 14.38 43.76
CA THR A 408 -11.76 13.32 43.20
C THR A 408 -11.77 12.07 44.06
N ALA A 409 -12.89 11.35 44.05
CA ALA A 409 -13.00 10.01 44.64
C ALA A 409 -12.40 8.91 43.74
N ALA A 410 -11.96 9.27 42.53
CA ALA A 410 -11.33 8.35 41.59
C ALA A 410 -9.94 7.92 42.05
N GLU A 411 -9.55 6.69 41.73
CA GLU A 411 -8.20 6.18 41.96
C GLU A 411 -7.23 6.80 40.93
N VAL A 412 -6.23 7.54 41.39
CA VAL A 412 -5.19 8.14 40.52
C VAL A 412 -3.97 7.21 40.44
N ILE A 413 -3.61 6.81 39.24
CA ILE A 413 -2.55 5.84 38.95
C ILE A 413 -1.47 6.49 38.10
N TRP A 414 -0.23 6.47 38.59
CA TRP A 414 0.93 7.05 37.92
C TRP A 414 1.68 6.02 37.08
N TYR A 415 1.86 6.27 35.78
CA TYR A 415 2.52 5.33 34.86
C TYR A 415 3.84 5.85 34.29
#